data_AF-A0A520UM82-F1
#
_entry.id   AF-A0A520UM82-F1
#
_cell.length_a   1.000
_cell.length_b   1.000
_cell.length_c   1.000
_cell.angle_alpha   90.00
_cell.angle_beta   90.00
_cell.angle_gamma   90.00
#
_symmetry.space_group_name_H-M   'P 1'
#
loop_
_entity.id
_entity.type
_entity.pdbx_description
1 polymer ?
#
loop_
_entity_poly.entity_id
_entity_poly.type
_entity_poly.pdbx_seq_one_letter_code
_entity_poly.pdbx_strand_id
1 'polypeptide(L)'
;MAVPAVVAHGGAGPGPPRQENVEAAIARAADILEAGGSAVEAAVESCVILEDDPVFNAGTGAVYRTDGSVLLDASLQTSDGRMGFVIAIRDTPNPIRVAADLLDEEINGLAGDGARAWANSKGHPKAAVEGRPPRAGVGDTVGVIARDSTGALACATSTGGTSYRPAGRVGDVPLPGSGFWAEHGLAVAATGVGEAITRSL
;
A
#
# COMPACT_ATOMS: atom_id res chain seq x y z
N MET A 1 1.53 -28.52 -0.99
CA MET A 1 1.03 -27.29 -0.34
C MET A 1 2.23 -26.47 0.06
N ALA A 2 2.22 -25.18 -0.26
CA ALA A 2 3.25 -24.26 0.21
C ALA A 2 3.02 -23.96 1.71
N VAL A 3 4.07 -23.58 2.42
CA VAL A 3 3.94 -23.08 3.80
C VAL A 3 3.40 -21.65 3.72
N PRO A 4 2.22 -21.33 4.29
CA PRO A 4 1.75 -19.96 4.31
C PRO A 4 2.75 -19.05 5.02
N ALA A 5 2.92 -17.82 4.54
CA ALA A 5 3.88 -16.88 5.10
C ALA A 5 3.45 -15.44 4.82
N VAL A 6 3.82 -14.53 5.72
CA VAL A 6 3.64 -13.09 5.54
C VAL A 6 4.88 -12.35 5.99
N VAL A 7 5.21 -11.26 5.29
CA VAL A 7 6.22 -10.27 5.67
C VAL A 7 5.60 -8.89 5.49
N ALA A 8 5.82 -7.99 6.44
CA ALA A 8 5.38 -6.61 6.36
C ALA A 8 6.49 -5.63 6.73
N HIS A 9 6.43 -4.41 6.20
CA HIS A 9 7.27 -3.29 6.62
C HIS A 9 6.44 -2.03 6.86
N GLY A 10 6.88 -1.21 7.81
CA GLY A 10 6.28 0.08 8.18
C GLY A 10 7.12 1.30 7.76
N GLY A 11 7.96 1.14 6.74
CA GLY A 11 8.87 2.16 6.22
C GLY A 11 10.32 1.95 6.66
N ALA A 12 11.23 2.72 6.07
CA ALA A 12 12.66 2.66 6.38
C ALA A 12 13.18 4.07 6.71
N GLY A 13 13.89 4.17 7.83
CA GLY A 13 14.48 5.42 8.29
C GLY A 13 14.36 5.62 9.80
N PRO A 14 14.86 6.76 10.31
CA PRO A 14 14.76 7.09 11.72
C PRO A 14 13.29 7.32 12.11
N GLY A 15 12.91 6.90 13.32
CA GLY A 15 11.55 7.10 13.84
C GLY A 15 11.37 6.47 15.21
N PRO A 16 10.19 6.65 15.83
CA PRO A 16 9.84 5.89 17.03
C PRO A 16 9.87 4.38 16.73
N PRO A 17 10.03 3.52 17.75
CA PRO A 17 9.78 2.10 17.61
C PRO A 17 8.37 1.85 17.03
N ARG A 18 8.28 0.99 16.02
CA ARG A 18 7.02 0.68 15.29
C ARG A 18 6.76 -0.83 15.24
N GLN A 19 7.56 -1.61 15.98
CA GLN A 19 7.59 -3.06 15.85
C GLN A 19 6.24 -3.68 16.22
N GLU A 20 5.67 -3.28 17.35
CA GLU A 20 4.35 -3.76 17.81
C GLU A 20 3.24 -3.46 16.79
N ASN A 21 3.30 -2.28 16.15
CA ASN A 21 2.34 -1.88 15.11
C ASN A 21 2.44 -2.76 13.86
N VAL A 22 3.67 -3.10 13.42
CA VAL A 22 3.88 -4.03 12.30
C VAL A 22 3.51 -5.48 12.68
N GLU A 23 3.79 -5.89 13.92
CA GLU A 23 3.41 -7.21 14.44
C GLU A 23 1.90 -7.40 14.46
N ALA A 24 1.12 -6.36 14.79
CA ALA A 24 -0.34 -6.40 14.70
C ALA A 24 -0.84 -6.66 13.27
N ALA A 25 -0.22 -6.01 12.27
CA ALA A 25 -0.54 -6.24 10.86
C ALA A 25 -0.14 -7.65 10.40
N ILE A 26 1.00 -8.17 10.86
CA ILE A 26 1.47 -9.53 10.57
C ILE A 26 0.54 -10.57 11.20
N ALA A 27 0.13 -10.37 12.45
CA ALA A 27 -0.79 -11.26 13.15
C ALA A 27 -2.13 -11.39 12.40
N ARG A 28 -2.67 -10.26 11.91
CA ARG A 28 -3.91 -10.27 11.11
C ARG A 28 -3.78 -11.11 9.84
N ALA A 29 -2.67 -10.99 9.11
CA ALA A 29 -2.43 -11.83 7.93
C ALA A 29 -2.22 -13.30 8.30
N ALA A 30 -1.50 -13.58 9.40
CA ALA A 30 -1.28 -14.95 9.86
C ALA A 30 -2.61 -15.64 10.18
N ASP A 31 -3.52 -14.99 10.91
CA ASP A 31 -4.86 -15.52 11.21
C ASP A 31 -5.65 -15.87 9.93
N ILE A 32 -5.61 -15.00 8.92
CA ILE A 32 -6.29 -15.22 7.63
C ILE A 32 -5.68 -16.44 6.91
N LEU A 33 -4.36 -16.51 6.85
CA LEU A 33 -3.65 -17.60 6.18
C LEU A 33 -3.84 -18.95 6.88
N GLU A 34 -3.83 -18.97 8.22
CA GLU A 34 -4.09 -20.17 9.03
C GLU A 34 -5.53 -20.67 8.86
N ALA A 35 -6.49 -19.77 8.67
CA ALA A 35 -7.87 -20.09 8.34
C ALA A 35 -8.08 -20.57 6.89
N GLY A 36 -7.02 -20.59 6.06
CA GLY A 36 -7.08 -21.00 4.66
C GLY A 36 -7.49 -19.88 3.70
N GLY A 37 -7.42 -18.62 4.13
CA GLY A 37 -7.64 -17.44 3.30
C GLY A 37 -6.56 -17.27 2.22
N SER A 38 -6.85 -16.36 1.28
CA SER A 38 -5.97 -16.13 0.11
C SER A 38 -4.81 -15.20 0.42
N ALA A 39 -3.75 -15.25 -0.40
CA ALA A 39 -2.64 -14.31 -0.30
C ALA A 39 -3.10 -12.85 -0.48
N VAL A 40 -4.07 -12.61 -1.37
CA VAL A 40 -4.66 -11.28 -1.59
C VAL A 40 -5.35 -10.77 -0.33
N GLU A 41 -6.25 -11.57 0.25
CA GLU A 41 -6.97 -11.19 1.48
C GLU A 41 -6.01 -10.88 2.62
N ALA A 42 -5.00 -11.74 2.83
CA ALA A 42 -4.00 -11.55 3.88
C ALA A 42 -3.18 -10.27 3.67
N ALA A 43 -2.73 -9.99 2.44
CA ALA A 43 -1.96 -8.80 2.11
C ALA A 43 -2.79 -7.51 2.27
N VAL A 44 -4.03 -7.51 1.79
CA VAL A 44 -4.93 -6.36 1.87
C VAL A 44 -5.30 -6.04 3.32
N GLU A 45 -5.78 -7.02 4.08
CA GLU A 45 -6.24 -6.78 5.45
C GLU A 45 -5.11 -6.45 6.42
N SER A 46 -3.91 -6.98 6.17
CA SER A 46 -2.71 -6.55 6.88
C SER A 46 -2.30 -5.11 6.52
N CYS A 47 -2.37 -4.74 5.23
CA CYS A 47 -2.08 -3.38 4.79
C CYS A 47 -3.09 -2.36 5.33
N VAL A 48 -4.37 -2.73 5.46
CA VAL A 48 -5.41 -1.90 6.10
C VAL A 48 -5.05 -1.56 7.54
N ILE A 49 -4.55 -2.53 8.33
CA ILE A 49 -4.08 -2.26 9.70
C ILE A 49 -2.97 -1.22 9.70
N LEU A 50 -2.06 -1.25 8.71
CA LEU A 50 -0.99 -0.27 8.58
C LEU A 50 -1.48 1.10 8.06
N GLU A 51 -2.53 1.14 7.24
CA GLU A 51 -3.16 2.38 6.76
C GLU A 51 -4.02 3.07 7.83
N ASP A 52 -4.58 2.32 8.75
CA ASP A 52 -5.41 2.86 9.84
C ASP A 52 -4.55 3.38 11.02
N ASP A 53 -3.26 3.03 11.05
CA ASP A 53 -2.35 3.41 12.14
C ASP A 53 -1.59 4.72 11.83
N PRO A 54 -1.84 5.80 12.62
CA PRO A 54 -1.26 7.13 12.38
C PRO A 54 0.28 7.18 12.51
N VAL A 55 0.92 6.14 13.04
CA VAL A 55 2.38 6.02 13.09
C VAL A 55 2.97 5.91 11.67
N PHE A 56 2.26 5.27 10.74
CA PHE A 56 2.73 5.05 9.39
C PHE A 56 2.37 6.19 8.44
N ASN A 57 3.06 6.23 7.30
CA ASN A 57 2.83 7.22 6.25
C ASN A 57 2.03 6.58 5.10
N ALA A 58 0.85 6.09 5.41
CA ALA A 58 -0.09 5.48 4.48
C ALA A 58 -1.47 5.62 5.09
N GLY A 59 -2.52 5.86 4.29
CA GLY A 59 -3.85 6.16 4.84
C GLY A 59 -3.78 7.24 5.92
N THR A 60 -4.36 6.96 7.08
CA THR A 60 -4.24 7.77 8.29
C THR A 60 -2.78 7.90 8.72
N GLY A 61 -2.30 9.13 8.92
CA GLY A 61 -0.88 9.42 9.17
C GLY A 61 -0.08 9.77 7.90
N ALA A 62 -0.72 9.78 6.73
CA ALA A 62 -0.10 10.25 5.50
C ALA A 62 0.42 11.70 5.60
N VAL A 63 1.58 11.94 5.02
CA VAL A 63 2.22 13.25 5.05
C VAL A 63 1.52 14.27 4.14
N TYR A 64 1.43 15.52 4.61
CA TYR A 64 0.92 16.61 3.77
C TYR A 64 1.82 16.91 2.58
N ARG A 65 1.21 17.19 1.45
CA ARG A 65 1.84 17.87 0.31
C ARG A 65 2.12 19.34 0.66
N THR A 66 2.91 20.01 -0.17
CA THR A 66 3.27 21.44 0.08
C THR A 66 2.08 22.40 0.06
N ASP A 67 0.94 21.99 -0.53
CA ASP A 67 -0.31 22.75 -0.51
C ASP A 67 -1.25 22.36 0.65
N GLY A 68 -0.81 21.48 1.55
CA GLY A 68 -1.58 20.97 2.68
C GLY A 68 -2.51 19.80 2.36
N SER A 69 -2.57 19.33 1.10
CA SER A 69 -3.39 18.18 0.73
C SER A 69 -2.83 16.85 1.26
N VAL A 70 -3.72 15.88 1.48
CA VAL A 70 -3.38 14.47 1.68
C VAL A 70 -3.78 13.72 0.41
N LEU A 71 -2.78 13.16 -0.28
CA LEU A 71 -2.95 12.43 -1.53
C LEU A 71 -2.19 11.11 -1.41
N LEU A 72 -2.92 10.01 -1.62
CA LEU A 72 -2.46 8.66 -1.34
C LEU A 72 -2.21 7.89 -2.62
N ASP A 73 -1.19 7.03 -2.58
CA ASP A 73 -0.90 6.06 -3.62
C ASP A 73 -0.95 4.66 -3.01
N ALA A 74 -1.50 3.68 -3.73
CA ALA A 74 -1.48 2.27 -3.30
C ALA A 74 -1.47 1.34 -4.51
N SER A 75 -0.95 0.14 -4.32
CA SER A 75 -0.85 -0.87 -5.36
C SER A 75 -0.88 -2.29 -4.81
N LEU A 76 -1.40 -3.20 -5.62
CA LEU A 76 -1.47 -4.62 -5.37
C LEU A 76 -1.10 -5.39 -6.65
N GLN A 77 -0.23 -6.39 -6.54
CA GLN A 77 0.04 -7.35 -7.61
C GLN A 77 0.00 -8.77 -7.09
N THR A 78 -0.53 -9.68 -7.90
CA THR A 78 -0.56 -11.13 -7.64
C THR A 78 0.41 -11.88 -8.54
N SER A 79 0.88 -13.05 -8.10
CA SER A 79 1.84 -13.87 -8.85
C SER A 79 1.34 -14.38 -10.21
N ASP A 80 0.02 -14.33 -10.45
CA ASP A 80 -0.61 -14.67 -11.73
C ASP A 80 -0.65 -13.50 -12.73
N GLY A 81 -0.12 -12.33 -12.35
CA GLY A 81 0.03 -11.17 -13.22
C GLY A 81 -1.09 -10.13 -13.14
N ARG A 82 -2.15 -10.37 -12.34
CA ARG A 82 -3.15 -9.32 -12.07
C ARG A 82 -2.55 -8.21 -11.22
N MET A 83 -2.96 -6.97 -11.48
CA MET A 83 -2.51 -5.82 -10.71
C MET A 83 -3.56 -4.72 -10.68
N GLY A 84 -3.57 -3.97 -9.58
CA GLY A 84 -4.39 -2.79 -9.40
C GLY A 84 -3.60 -1.71 -8.68
N PHE A 85 -3.74 -0.45 -9.09
CA PHE A 85 -3.10 0.67 -8.42
C PHE A 85 -3.91 1.97 -8.50
N VAL A 86 -3.71 2.83 -7.51
CA VAL A 86 -4.30 4.17 -7.45
C VAL A 86 -3.23 5.21 -7.19
N ILE A 87 -3.36 6.37 -7.85
CA ILE A 87 -2.41 7.47 -7.79
C ILE A 87 -3.12 8.73 -7.28
N ALA A 88 -2.53 9.40 -6.29
CA ALA A 88 -2.99 10.66 -5.74
C ALA A 88 -4.50 10.67 -5.41
N ILE A 89 -5.02 9.55 -4.91
CA ILE A 89 -6.42 9.46 -4.49
C ILE A 89 -6.60 10.21 -3.17
N ARG A 90 -7.70 10.94 -3.05
CA ARG A 90 -8.06 11.73 -1.87
C ARG A 90 -9.26 11.13 -1.15
N ASP A 91 -9.44 11.48 0.12
CA ASP A 91 -10.61 11.11 0.91
C ASP A 91 -10.89 9.59 0.94
N THR A 92 -9.84 8.78 0.98
CA THR A 92 -9.89 7.31 0.95
C THR A 92 -9.04 6.78 2.09
N PRO A 93 -9.62 6.43 3.25
CA PRO A 93 -8.85 5.90 4.38
C PRO A 93 -7.98 4.69 4.00
N ASN A 94 -8.53 3.79 3.18
CA ASN A 94 -7.86 2.56 2.77
C ASN A 94 -7.69 2.45 1.25
N PRO A 95 -6.74 3.16 0.63
CA PRO A 95 -6.52 3.09 -0.81
C PRO A 95 -6.11 1.70 -1.30
N ILE A 96 -5.52 0.84 -0.45
CA ILE A 96 -5.20 -0.55 -0.85
C ILE A 96 -6.44 -1.37 -1.23
N ARG A 97 -7.60 -1.11 -0.60
CA ARG A 97 -8.85 -1.80 -0.96
C ARG A 97 -9.36 -1.37 -2.33
N VAL A 98 -9.14 -0.11 -2.72
CA VAL A 98 -9.46 0.36 -4.07
C VAL A 98 -8.53 -0.31 -5.09
N ALA A 99 -7.24 -0.45 -4.77
CA ALA A 99 -6.29 -1.20 -5.60
C ALA A 99 -6.66 -2.70 -5.70
N ALA A 100 -7.19 -3.29 -4.63
CA ALA A 100 -7.64 -4.68 -4.64
C ALA A 100 -8.83 -4.93 -5.58
N ASP A 101 -9.83 -4.06 -5.56
CA ASP A 101 -11.00 -4.18 -6.44
C ASP A 101 -10.63 -4.07 -7.93
N LEU A 102 -9.53 -3.39 -8.27
CA LEU A 102 -9.05 -3.28 -9.65
C LEU A 102 -8.46 -4.60 -10.20
N LEU A 103 -8.14 -5.60 -9.35
CA LEU A 103 -7.63 -6.89 -9.82
C LEU A 103 -8.61 -7.64 -10.73
N ASP A 104 -9.91 -7.39 -10.55
CA ASP A 104 -10.99 -8.08 -11.26
C ASP A 104 -11.68 -7.17 -12.30
N GLU A 105 -10.98 -6.13 -12.76
CA GLU A 105 -11.47 -5.13 -13.71
C GLU A 105 -10.63 -5.12 -15.00
N GLU A 106 -11.18 -4.53 -16.07
CA GLU A 106 -10.43 -4.33 -17.34
C GLU A 106 -9.45 -3.14 -17.30
N ILE A 107 -9.30 -2.52 -16.13
CA ILE A 107 -8.42 -1.37 -15.89
C ILE A 107 -7.49 -1.65 -14.72
N ASN A 108 -6.20 -1.42 -14.90
CA ASN A 108 -5.20 -1.71 -13.87
C ASN A 108 -4.92 -0.51 -12.95
N GLY A 109 -5.29 0.71 -13.37
CA GLY A 109 -4.82 1.92 -12.71
C GLY A 109 -5.76 3.10 -12.84
N LEU A 110 -5.96 3.85 -11.76
CA LEU A 110 -6.73 5.08 -11.72
C LEU A 110 -5.99 6.19 -10.97
N ALA A 111 -6.28 7.46 -11.29
CA ALA A 111 -5.63 8.59 -10.65
C ALA A 111 -6.60 9.69 -10.21
N GLY A 112 -6.23 10.41 -9.15
CA GLY A 112 -6.86 11.65 -8.69
C GLY A 112 -8.35 11.53 -8.42
N ASP A 113 -9.10 12.54 -8.84
CA ASP A 113 -10.55 12.60 -8.67
C ASP A 113 -11.28 11.49 -9.43
N GLY A 114 -10.71 11.00 -10.54
CA GLY A 114 -11.24 9.86 -11.29
C GLY A 114 -11.20 8.57 -10.47
N ALA A 115 -10.07 8.30 -9.80
CA ALA A 115 -9.94 7.18 -8.86
C ALA A 115 -10.95 7.29 -7.72
N ARG A 116 -11.13 8.50 -7.17
CA ARG A 116 -12.10 8.71 -6.08
C ARG A 116 -13.55 8.52 -6.54
N ALA A 117 -13.91 9.01 -7.72
CA ALA A 117 -15.24 8.83 -8.30
C ALA A 117 -15.54 7.35 -8.55
N TRP A 118 -14.57 6.61 -9.10
CA TRP A 118 -14.70 5.17 -9.30
C TRP A 118 -14.84 4.42 -7.97
N ALA A 119 -14.00 4.72 -6.97
CA ALA A 119 -14.10 4.13 -5.65
C ALA A 119 -15.46 4.38 -4.98
N ASN A 120 -16.09 5.56 -5.18
CA ASN A 120 -17.45 5.82 -4.72
C ASN A 120 -18.48 4.90 -5.41
N SER A 121 -18.32 4.65 -6.71
CA SER A 121 -19.22 3.76 -7.46
C SER A 121 -19.15 2.30 -7.00
N LYS A 122 -18.02 1.89 -6.39
CA LYS A 122 -17.81 0.58 -5.78
C LYS A 122 -18.17 0.53 -4.29
N GLY A 123 -18.60 1.64 -3.69
CA GLY A 123 -19.04 1.70 -2.29
C GLY A 123 -17.90 1.88 -1.27
N HIS A 124 -16.68 2.22 -1.70
CA HIS A 124 -15.59 2.52 -0.77
C HIS A 124 -15.90 3.76 0.06
N PRO A 125 -15.65 3.76 1.39
CA PRO A 125 -15.84 4.92 2.23
C PRO A 125 -15.15 6.17 1.66
N LYS A 126 -15.88 7.28 1.67
CA LYS A 126 -15.34 8.61 1.38
C LYS A 126 -15.24 9.38 2.68
N ALA A 127 -14.03 9.51 3.20
CA ALA A 127 -13.78 10.22 4.45
C ALA A 127 -12.45 10.96 4.37
N ALA A 128 -12.39 12.14 4.98
CA ALA A 128 -11.15 12.88 5.09
C ALA A 128 -10.11 12.02 5.83
N VAL A 129 -8.90 11.98 5.30
CA VAL A 129 -7.80 11.21 5.88
C VAL A 129 -7.00 12.15 6.77
N GLU A 130 -6.85 11.79 8.04
CA GLU A 130 -6.06 12.57 8.98
C GLU A 130 -4.58 12.43 8.64
N GLY A 131 -4.00 13.50 8.09
CA GLY A 131 -2.59 13.53 7.73
C GLY A 131 -1.69 14.06 8.84
N ARG A 132 -0.40 14.17 8.55
CA ARG A 132 0.60 14.72 9.47
C ARG A 132 1.55 15.72 8.81
N PRO A 133 2.12 16.67 9.59
CA PRO A 133 3.13 17.59 9.09
C PRO A 133 4.35 16.87 8.51
N PRO A 134 4.98 17.43 7.45
CA PRO A 134 6.18 16.87 6.85
C PRO A 134 7.37 16.84 7.80
N ARG A 135 8.13 15.75 7.74
CA ARG A 135 9.39 15.55 8.48
C ARG A 135 10.54 15.32 7.49
N ALA A 136 11.65 16.04 7.66
CA ALA A 136 12.82 15.88 6.81
C ALA A 136 13.44 14.48 6.94
N GLY A 137 13.91 13.93 5.82
CA GLY A 137 14.59 12.63 5.78
C GLY A 137 13.68 11.41 5.94
N VAL A 138 12.35 11.58 5.90
CA VAL A 138 11.38 10.48 6.05
C VAL A 138 10.67 10.22 4.72
N GLY A 139 10.81 9.01 4.19
CA GLY A 139 10.17 8.50 2.98
C GLY A 139 9.52 7.14 3.27
N ASP A 140 8.63 7.15 4.25
CA ASP A 140 8.03 5.92 4.77
C ASP A 140 6.88 5.46 3.86
N THR A 141 6.88 4.17 3.55
CA THR A 141 5.79 3.48 2.85
C THR A 141 5.48 2.21 3.64
N VAL A 142 4.24 1.75 3.60
CA VAL A 142 3.88 0.44 4.16
C VAL A 142 3.80 -0.58 3.04
N GLY A 143 4.18 -1.82 3.34
CA GLY A 143 4.14 -2.90 2.37
C GLY A 143 3.96 -4.25 3.03
N VAL A 144 3.21 -5.13 2.38
CA VAL A 144 2.90 -6.48 2.83
C VAL A 144 3.05 -7.45 1.67
N ILE A 145 3.78 -8.53 1.91
CA ILE A 145 3.89 -9.67 1.00
C ILE A 145 3.28 -10.87 1.72
N ALA A 146 2.34 -11.56 1.06
CA ALA A 146 1.73 -12.77 1.58
C ALA A 146 1.88 -13.93 0.59
N ARG A 147 2.01 -15.15 1.14
CA ARG A 147 1.97 -16.43 0.44
C ARG A 147 0.91 -17.32 1.07
N ASP A 148 -0.02 -17.83 0.28
CA ASP A 148 -1.03 -18.78 0.77
C ASP A 148 -0.61 -20.25 0.61
N SER A 149 -1.49 -21.16 1.04
CA SER A 149 -1.26 -22.61 1.03
C SER A 149 -1.14 -23.22 -0.37
N THR A 150 -1.64 -22.53 -1.39
CA THR A 150 -1.50 -22.91 -2.81
C THR A 150 -0.13 -22.51 -3.36
N GLY A 151 0.52 -21.53 -2.72
CA GLY A 151 1.78 -20.95 -3.17
C GLY A 151 1.60 -19.66 -3.97
N ALA A 152 0.37 -19.16 -4.14
CA ALA A 152 0.12 -17.86 -4.74
C ALA A 152 0.73 -16.76 -3.86
N LEU A 153 1.26 -15.71 -4.50
CA LEU A 153 1.82 -14.53 -3.84
C LEU A 153 0.96 -13.30 -4.13
N ALA A 154 0.90 -12.40 -3.15
CA ALA A 154 0.39 -11.05 -3.32
C ALA A 154 1.34 -10.05 -2.67
N CYS A 155 1.56 -8.92 -3.33
CA CYS A 155 2.35 -7.79 -2.84
C CYS A 155 1.48 -6.54 -2.81
N ALA A 156 1.20 -6.03 -1.61
CA ALA A 156 0.42 -4.83 -1.33
C ALA A 156 1.37 -3.73 -0.83
N THR A 157 1.25 -2.51 -1.36
CA THR A 157 1.98 -1.34 -0.87
C THR A 157 1.08 -0.10 -0.84
N SER A 158 1.31 0.80 0.12
CA SER A 158 0.51 2.02 0.29
C SER A 158 1.36 3.15 0.89
N THR A 159 1.11 4.39 0.47
CA THR A 159 1.88 5.56 0.91
C THR A 159 1.12 6.87 0.83
N GLY A 160 1.48 7.81 1.71
CA GLY A 160 1.16 9.25 1.58
C GLY A 160 2.15 10.02 0.70
N GLY A 161 3.19 9.36 0.21
CA GLY A 161 4.27 9.96 -0.57
C GLY A 161 5.45 10.39 0.31
N THR A 162 6.12 11.49 -0.03
CA THR A 162 7.31 11.96 0.69
C THR A 162 7.13 13.40 1.13
N SER A 163 7.67 13.75 2.30
CA SER A 163 7.67 15.10 2.86
C SER A 163 8.17 16.15 1.84
N TYR A 164 7.57 17.34 1.88
CA TYR A 164 7.96 18.50 1.05
C TYR A 164 7.88 18.23 -0.46
N ARG A 165 6.88 17.44 -0.89
CA ARG A 165 6.57 17.22 -2.31
C ARG A 165 5.30 17.96 -2.72
N PRO A 166 5.23 18.47 -3.96
CA PRO A 166 4.02 19.12 -4.46
C PRO A 166 2.87 18.13 -4.62
N ALA A 167 1.64 18.65 -4.65
CA ALA A 167 0.49 17.89 -5.11
C ALA A 167 0.73 17.39 -6.54
N GLY A 168 0.27 16.17 -6.84
CA GLY A 168 0.51 15.51 -8.12
C GLY A 168 1.88 14.85 -8.28
N ARG A 169 2.83 15.00 -7.33
CA ARG A 169 4.02 14.13 -7.30
C ARG A 169 3.59 12.68 -7.11
N VAL A 170 4.16 11.79 -7.92
CA VAL A 170 3.98 10.33 -7.88
C VAL A 170 5.30 9.68 -7.48
N GLY A 171 5.24 8.76 -6.50
CA GLY A 171 6.39 7.97 -6.05
C GLY A 171 6.52 6.63 -6.76
N ASP A 172 7.29 5.72 -6.18
CA ASP A 172 7.51 4.35 -6.66
C ASP A 172 6.30 3.44 -6.42
N VAL A 173 5.55 3.65 -5.33
CA VAL A 173 4.46 2.77 -4.89
C VAL A 173 3.49 2.43 -6.01
N PRO A 174 2.85 3.37 -6.72
CA PRO A 174 1.86 2.99 -7.72
C PRO A 174 2.47 2.71 -9.10
N LEU A 175 3.80 2.56 -9.22
CA LEU A 175 4.47 2.31 -10.49
C LEU A 175 4.88 0.82 -10.57
N PRO A 176 4.24 0.02 -11.44
CA PRO A 176 4.56 -1.40 -11.60
C PRO A 176 6.06 -1.62 -11.84
N GLY A 177 6.63 -2.59 -11.12
CA GLY A 177 8.06 -2.89 -11.18
C GLY A 177 8.93 -1.98 -10.32
N SER A 178 8.42 -0.84 -9.84
CA SER A 178 9.15 0.06 -8.91
C SER A 178 8.89 -0.31 -7.46
N GLY A 179 7.78 0.19 -6.89
CA GLY A 179 7.47 0.03 -5.47
C GLY A 179 6.97 -1.35 -5.09
N PHE A 180 6.49 -2.12 -6.08
CA PHE A 180 5.91 -3.43 -5.89
C PHE A 180 6.18 -4.33 -7.09
N TRP A 181 6.35 -5.63 -6.81
CA TRP A 181 6.38 -6.68 -7.80
C TRP A 181 5.90 -7.99 -7.18
N ALA A 182 5.15 -8.78 -7.95
CA ALA A 182 4.86 -10.17 -7.62
C ALA A 182 4.79 -11.02 -8.89
N GLU A 183 5.49 -12.14 -8.87
CA GLU A 183 5.46 -13.17 -9.91
C GLU A 183 5.59 -14.56 -9.27
N HIS A 184 5.66 -15.61 -10.08
CA HIS A 184 5.82 -16.96 -9.57
C HIS A 184 7.16 -17.11 -8.80
N GLY A 185 7.07 -17.28 -7.48
CA GLY A 185 8.22 -17.56 -6.61
C GLY A 185 8.98 -16.33 -6.10
N LEU A 186 8.58 -15.11 -6.48
CA LEU A 186 9.21 -13.86 -6.04
C LEU A 186 8.15 -12.78 -5.82
N ALA A 187 8.29 -12.05 -4.71
CA ALA A 187 7.56 -10.81 -4.48
C ALA A 187 8.47 -9.79 -3.77
N VAL A 188 8.31 -8.52 -4.09
CA VAL A 188 9.11 -7.41 -3.57
C VAL A 188 8.20 -6.24 -3.26
N ALA A 189 8.34 -5.67 -2.06
CA ALA A 189 7.71 -4.43 -1.62
C ALA A 189 8.83 -3.46 -1.21
N ALA A 190 8.88 -2.30 -1.85
CA ALA A 190 9.93 -1.31 -1.60
C ALA A 190 9.43 -0.16 -0.73
N THR A 191 10.38 0.49 -0.05
CA THR A 191 10.15 1.74 0.70
C THR A 191 11.40 2.60 0.63
N GLY A 192 11.22 3.92 0.67
CA GLY A 192 12.32 4.88 0.73
C GLY A 192 12.08 6.09 -0.16
N VAL A 193 13.15 6.57 -0.80
CA VAL A 193 13.06 7.72 -1.71
C VAL A 193 12.54 7.24 -3.06
N GLY A 194 11.26 7.47 -3.33
CA GLY A 194 10.61 6.98 -4.56
C GLY A 194 11.33 7.35 -5.86
N GLU A 195 11.90 8.56 -5.96
CA GLU A 195 12.68 8.96 -7.15
C GLU A 195 13.99 8.17 -7.30
N ALA A 196 14.57 7.64 -6.22
CA ALA A 196 15.75 6.79 -6.29
C ALA A 196 15.35 5.35 -6.69
N ILE A 197 14.27 4.82 -6.12
CA ILE A 197 13.72 3.49 -6.44
C ILE A 197 13.37 3.42 -7.93
N THR A 198 12.58 4.39 -8.42
CA THR A 198 12.12 4.43 -9.82
C THR A 198 13.27 4.53 -10.84
N ARG A 199 14.41 5.16 -10.46
CA ARG A 199 15.59 5.28 -11.34
C ARG A 199 16.52 4.07 -11.31
N SER A 200 16.25 3.10 -10.44
CA SER A 200 17.11 1.92 -10.23
C SER A 200 16.57 0.65 -10.89
N LEU A 201 15.57 0.79 -11.75
CA LEU A 201 14.94 -0.28 -12.52
C LEU A 201 15.69 -0.65 -13.79
#